data_AF-A0A4Q2YPW9-F1
#
_entry.id   AF-A0A4Q2YPW9-F1
#
_cell.length_a   1.000
_cell.length_b   1.000
_cell.length_c   1.000
_cell.angle_alpha   90.00
_cell.angle_beta   90.00
_cell.angle_gamma   90.00
#
_symmetry.space_group_name_H-M   'P 1'
#
loop_
_entity.id
_entity.type
_entity.pdbx_description
1 polymer ?
#
loop_
_entity_poly.entity_id
_entity_poly.type
_entity_poly.pdbx_seq_one_letter_code
_entity_poly.pdbx_strand_id
1 'polypeptide(L)'
;MLEENQPQTLLPDLSLAAILLCRIRYFTDGAVIGSKTFVNEVFAAARERFPANRQTGARRLKGTATRAADILWSMRDLRKGIA
;
A
#
# COMPACT_ATOMS: atom_id res chain seq x y z
N MET A 1 -13.34 -18.74 22.86
CA MET A 1 -13.42 -17.56 21.97
C MET A 1 -12.06 -16.89 22.01
N LEU A 2 -11.26 -17.02 20.96
CA LEU A 2 -9.98 -16.32 20.87
C LEU A 2 -10.29 -14.93 20.34
N GLU A 3 -10.07 -13.91 21.16
CA GLU A 3 -10.19 -12.52 20.76
C GLU A 3 -9.12 -12.23 19.70
N GLU A 4 -9.58 -12.01 18.47
CA GLU A 4 -8.71 -11.53 17.40
C GLU A 4 -8.17 -10.15 17.80
N ASN A 5 -6.88 -10.12 18.11
CA ASN A 5 -6.10 -8.91 18.36
C ASN A 5 -6.02 -8.09 17.06
N GLN A 6 -7.08 -7.35 16.76
CA GLN A 6 -7.13 -6.38 15.68
C GLN A 6 -6.03 -5.33 15.97
N PRO A 7 -5.09 -5.10 15.04
CA PRO A 7 -4.01 -4.16 15.29
C PRO A 7 -4.60 -2.76 15.50
N GLN A 8 -4.56 -2.31 16.75
CA GLN A 8 -4.94 -0.98 17.19
C GLN A 8 -4.20 0.02 16.31
N THR A 9 -4.92 0.63 15.38
CA THR A 9 -4.34 1.64 14.51
C THR A 9 -4.13 2.86 15.39
N LEU A 10 -2.88 3.11 15.81
CA LEU A 10 -2.44 4.17 16.74
C LEU A 10 -2.74 5.61 16.27
N LEU A 11 -3.53 5.78 15.20
CA LEU A 11 -3.84 7.05 14.59
C LEU A 11 -5.35 7.09 14.36
N PRO A 12 -6.12 7.84 15.16
CA PRO A 12 -7.55 8.01 14.96
C PRO A 12 -7.82 8.79 13.66
N ASP A 13 -9.07 8.74 13.19
CA ASP A 13 -9.65 9.43 12.02
C ASP A 13 -8.85 10.54 11.33
N LEU A 14 -7.83 10.19 10.55
CA LEU A 14 -7.12 11.15 9.70
C LEU A 14 -7.81 11.30 8.33
N SER A 15 -7.89 12.55 7.86
CA SER A 15 -8.26 12.87 6.47
C SER A 15 -7.16 12.41 5.50
N LEU A 16 -7.48 12.29 4.20
CA LEU A 16 -6.48 11.93 3.18
C LEU A 16 -5.28 12.90 3.18
N ALA A 17 -5.53 14.19 3.36
CA ALA A 17 -4.48 15.20 3.47
C ALA A 17 -3.59 14.97 4.70
N ALA A 18 -4.18 14.61 5.84
CA ALA A 18 -3.42 14.30 7.04
C ALA A 18 -2.61 12.99 6.90
N ILE A 19 -3.15 11.99 6.18
CA ILE A 19 -2.45 10.74 5.83
C ILE A 19 -1.15 11.03 5.06
N LEU A 20 -1.16 11.99 4.13
CA LEU A 20 0.04 12.41 3.38
C LEU A 20 1.14 13.02 4.25
N LEU A 21 0.77 13.59 5.40
CA LEU A 21 1.71 14.21 6.35
C LEU A 21 2.26 13.20 7.36
N CYS A 22 1.63 12.03 7.51
CA CYS A 22 2.18 10.95 8.31
C CYS A 22 3.33 10.26 7.58
N ARG A 23 4.34 9.79 8.32
CA ARG A 23 5.40 8.90 7.80
C ARG A 23 4.82 7.51 7.52
N ILE A 24 3.97 7.43 6.51
CA ILE A 24 3.38 6.20 6.03
C ILE A 24 4.40 5.53 5.13
N ARG A 25 4.86 4.36 5.55
CA ARG A 25 5.91 3.58 4.89
C ARG A 25 5.66 3.37 3.40
N TYR A 26 4.43 3.42 2.93
CA TYR A 26 4.12 3.39 1.51
C TYR A 26 4.66 4.59 0.73
N PHE A 27 4.70 5.81 1.29
CA PHE A 27 5.22 7.01 0.60
C PHE A 27 6.73 6.99 0.35
N THR A 28 7.47 6.28 1.19
CA THR A 28 8.92 6.11 1.03
C THR A 28 9.25 4.77 0.38
N ASP A 29 8.57 3.70 0.82
CA ASP A 29 8.92 2.33 0.48
C ASP A 29 7.94 1.70 -0.51
N GLY A 30 6.91 2.38 -1.02
CA GLY A 30 5.94 1.82 -1.96
C GLY A 30 6.49 1.53 -3.37
N ALA A 31 7.71 2.00 -3.67
CA ALA A 31 8.39 2.04 -4.96
C ALA A 31 7.69 2.90 -6.03
N VAL A 32 6.39 2.71 -6.23
CA VAL A 32 5.52 3.53 -7.09
C VAL A 32 4.18 3.64 -6.39
N ILE A 33 3.60 4.83 -6.38
CA ILE A 33 2.31 5.12 -5.73
C ILE A 33 1.46 5.95 -6.68
N GLY A 34 0.18 5.62 -6.76
CA GLY A 34 -0.77 6.39 -7.54
C GLY A 34 -2.08 5.65 -7.71
N SER A 35 -2.82 5.98 -8.76
CA SER A 35 -4.02 5.24 -9.13
C SER A 35 -3.68 3.78 -9.48
N LYS A 36 -4.68 2.90 -9.39
CA LYS A 36 -4.53 1.49 -9.78
C LYS A 36 -4.01 1.34 -11.22
N THR A 37 -4.54 2.14 -12.13
CA THR A 37 -4.17 2.12 -13.56
C THR A 37 -2.72 2.52 -13.74
N PHE A 38 -2.31 3.66 -13.17
CA PHE A 38 -0.93 4.15 -13.26
C PHE A 38 0.08 3.13 -12.73
N VAL A 39 -0.20 2.54 -11.56
CA VAL A 39 0.68 1.53 -10.97
C VAL A 39 0.77 0.27 -11.85
N ASN A 40 -0.31 -0.12 -12.51
CA ASN A 40 -0.30 -1.25 -13.43
C ASN A 40 0.45 -0.96 -14.73
N GLU A 41 0.36 0.26 -15.27
CA GLU A 41 1.13 0.69 -16.44
C GLU A 41 2.63 0.66 -16.15
N VAL A 42 3.06 1.23 -15.01
CA VAL A 42 4.47 1.17 -14.59
C VAL A 42 4.92 -0.27 -14.34
N PHE A 43 4.06 -1.11 -13.77
CA PHE A 43 4.35 -2.54 -13.61
C PHE A 43 4.52 -3.27 -14.95
N ALA A 44 3.69 -2.96 -15.94
CA ALA A 44 3.81 -3.54 -17.28
C ALA A 44 5.10 -3.11 -17.97
N ALA A 45 5.46 -1.82 -17.86
CA ALA A 45 6.72 -1.28 -18.37
C ALA A 45 7.95 -1.91 -17.70
N ALA A 46 7.84 -2.32 -16.43
CA ALA A 46 8.90 -2.94 -15.65
C ALA A 46 8.71 -4.45 -15.43
N ARG A 47 7.94 -5.14 -16.30
CA ARG A 47 7.49 -6.53 -16.08
C ARG A 47 8.62 -7.51 -15.77
N GLU A 48 9.76 -7.34 -16.42
CA GLU A 48 10.98 -8.13 -16.24
C GLU A 48 11.52 -8.14 -14.80
N ARG A 49 11.23 -7.08 -14.03
CA ARG A 49 11.69 -6.93 -12.63
C ARG A 49 10.83 -7.70 -11.62
N PHE A 50 9.78 -8.38 -12.10
CA PHE A 50 8.81 -9.05 -11.25
C PHE A 50 8.66 -10.53 -11.60
N PRO A 51 8.34 -11.40 -10.63
CA PRO A 51 8.18 -12.83 -10.87
C PRO A 51 6.99 -13.13 -11.80
N ALA A 52 7.06 -14.26 -12.51
CA ALA A 52 6.05 -14.70 -13.48
C ALA A 52 4.64 -14.81 -12.88
N ASN A 53 4.55 -15.26 -11.62
CA ASN A 53 3.30 -15.42 -10.88
C ASN A 53 2.56 -14.10 -10.58
N ARG A 54 3.24 -12.96 -10.65
CA ARG A 54 2.64 -11.66 -10.40
C ARG A 54 1.96 -11.16 -11.66
N GLN A 55 0.62 -11.20 -11.67
CA GLN A 55 -0.18 -10.78 -12.82
C GLN A 55 -0.49 -9.28 -12.84
N THR A 56 -0.49 -8.61 -11.68
CA THR A 56 -0.80 -7.18 -11.55
C THR A 56 0.20 -6.45 -10.65
N GLY A 57 0.38 -5.16 -10.93
CA GLY A 57 1.27 -4.26 -10.20
C GLY A 57 0.64 -3.69 -8.93
N ALA A 58 -0.60 -3.23 -9.03
CA ALA A 58 -1.24 -2.48 -7.96
C ALA A 58 -1.51 -3.35 -6.72
N ARG A 59 -1.09 -2.87 -5.53
CA ARG A 59 -1.39 -3.44 -4.22
C ARG A 59 -2.11 -2.41 -3.36
N ARG A 60 -3.21 -2.84 -2.73
CA ARG A 60 -3.98 -2.00 -1.78
C ARG A 60 -3.09 -1.65 -0.60
N LEU A 61 -3.20 -0.41 -0.16
CA LEU A 61 -2.55 0.05 1.07
C LEU A 61 -3.20 -0.65 2.27
N LYS A 62 -2.41 -1.01 3.29
CA LYS A 62 -2.85 -1.74 4.49
C LYS A 62 -2.46 -0.99 5.76
N GLY A 63 -3.11 -1.31 6.88
CA GLY A 63 -2.82 -0.70 8.19
C GLY A 63 -3.32 0.74 8.27
N THR A 64 -2.47 1.66 8.72
CA THR A 64 -2.81 3.09 8.88
C THR A 64 -3.19 3.78 7.57
N ALA A 65 -2.80 3.21 6.42
CA ALA A 65 -3.09 3.73 5.10
C ALA A 65 -4.36 3.16 4.45
N THR A 66 -5.10 2.29 5.15
CA THR A 66 -6.29 1.60 4.59
C THR A 66 -7.36 2.59 4.10
N ARG A 67 -7.52 3.75 4.75
CA ARG A 67 -8.43 4.82 4.31
C ARG A 67 -8.14 5.34 2.89
N ALA A 68 -6.89 5.23 2.44
CA ALA A 68 -6.50 5.61 1.08
C ALA A 68 -6.50 4.43 0.11
N ALA A 69 -6.80 3.19 0.55
CA ALA A 69 -6.61 1.97 -0.25
C ALA A 69 -7.51 1.84 -1.49
N ASP A 70 -8.56 2.67 -1.59
CA ASP A 70 -9.46 2.72 -2.74
C ASP A 70 -9.09 3.86 -3.72
N ILE A 71 -8.24 4.78 -3.29
CA ILE A 71 -7.78 5.94 -4.09
C ILE A 71 -6.33 5.70 -4.55
N LEU A 72 -5.49 5.24 -3.63
CA LEU A 72 -4.07 5.04 -3.80
C LEU A 72 -3.71 3.56 -3.71
N TRP A 73 -2.80 3.19 -4.59
CA TRP A 73 -2.24 1.87 -4.73
C TRP A 73 -0.72 2.00 -4.73
N SER A 74 -0.05 0.95 -4.27
CA SER A 74 1.41 0.89 -4.30
C SER A 74 1.88 -0.30 -5.11
N MET A 75 3.10 -0.22 -5.65
CA MET A 75 3.68 -1.32 -6.41
C MET A 75 4.31 -2.39 -5.50
N ARG A 76 4.73 -2.07 -4.27
CA ARG A 76 5.19 -3.08 -3.30
C ARG A 76 4.07 -3.51 -2.37
N ASP A 77 3.95 -4.83 -2.14
CA ASP A 77 3.08 -5.38 -1.09
C ASP A 77 3.80 -5.27 0.26
N LEU A 78 3.78 -4.07 0.87
CA LEU A 78 4.41 -3.86 2.17
C LEU A 78 3.63 -4.60 3.26
N ARG A 79 4.36 -5.35 4.10
CA ARG A 79 3.82 -6.11 5.23
C ARG A 79 4.50 -5.66 6.51
N LYS A 80 3.74 -5.56 7.60
CA LYS A 80 4.32 -5.30 8.92
C LYS A 80 5.15 -6.52 9.36
N GLY A 81 6.28 -6.29 10.00
CA GLY A 81 7.15 -7.36 10.53
C GLY A 81 8.04 -8.07 9.49
N ILE A 82 8.02 -7.62 8.23
CA ILE A 82 8.89 -8.12 7.16
C ILE A 82 9.67 -6.91 6.63
N ALA A 83 10.99 -6.97 6.73
CA ALA A 83 11.90 -5.90 6.29
C ALA A 83 12.10 -5.93 4.78
#